data_AF-A0AAD4TEN9-F1
#
_entry.id   AF-A0AAD4TEN9-F1
#
_cell.length_a   1.000
_cell.length_b   1.000
_cell.length_c   1.000
_cell.angle_alpha   90.00
_cell.angle_beta   90.00
_cell.angle_gamma   90.00
#
_symmetry.space_group_name_H-M   'P 1'
#
loop_
_entity.id
_entity.type
_entity.pdbx_description
1 polymer ?
#
loop_
_entity_poly.entity_id
_entity_poly.type
_entity_poly.pdbx_seq_one_letter_code
_entity_poly.pdbx_strand_id
1 'polypeptide(L)'
;MANKISPGALVVLFHFAIVIMSQVTLAERNSVEILPLAGSEMCKHGDIYQQGYCSPTHNSHCCQNWCNRKCTEVHSSVVNEKSRKFTDKGSPKLECQCCCKNLSLPRPPPPIISLPVPPPPPKLSRLPPVKLSTTQLIVSSPQYSSPQPSLKARPPTAPGNVCKSGDIYSELRLFDTRECRLCLVECKTECGSIGTTIAKQVCLFEANSLLCKCCCKNINPSLPPPSPSPPPPSPFPPPPSPTRPPQPSPSPPTIPGNICKAGDIYSELRLYNTRDCRLCDEDCITECGFTGTSLTEQVCLIESDSLLCKCCCKNNNPSTPPPPQSPPALSPPPSPSLPPPAVPGNICKVGDTYSELRIFSTRDCRLCEEQCKTQCGFMGTKMAEQMCLVESDSLLCKCCCKNNSPTPPPSAHPPPQSAPSPPPPNSQILSCPAEMTILISTIPGQEPCKYTLSPSPPPYHYLSQI
;
A
#
# COMPACT_ATOMS: atom_id res chain seq x y z
N MET A 1 -28.24 59.58 -12.45
CA MET A 1 -28.94 58.46 -11.77
C MET A 1 -27.90 57.64 -11.04
N ALA A 2 -27.78 57.82 -9.72
CA ALA A 2 -26.78 57.14 -8.89
C ALA A 2 -27.41 55.89 -8.28
N ASN A 3 -26.96 54.70 -8.72
CA ASN A 3 -27.44 53.44 -8.17
C ASN A 3 -26.86 53.23 -6.78
N LYS A 4 -27.72 53.28 -5.76
CA LYS A 4 -27.39 52.91 -4.39
C LYS A 4 -27.21 51.40 -4.34
N ILE A 5 -25.96 50.95 -4.33
CA ILE A 5 -25.63 49.54 -4.09
C ILE A 5 -25.88 49.25 -2.61
N SER A 6 -26.67 48.21 -2.33
CA SER A 6 -27.02 47.80 -0.98
C SER A 6 -25.76 47.37 -0.21
N PRO A 7 -25.53 47.87 1.03
CA PRO A 7 -24.36 47.52 1.83
C PRO A 7 -24.24 46.01 2.08
N GLY A 8 -25.34 45.26 2.03
CA GLY A 8 -25.31 43.79 2.13
C GLY A 8 -24.60 43.10 0.96
N ALA A 9 -24.68 43.65 -0.25
CA ALA A 9 -24.04 43.07 -1.43
C ALA A 9 -22.50 43.19 -1.36
N LEU A 10 -22.00 44.27 -0.75
CA LEU A 10 -20.57 44.45 -0.52
C LEU A 10 -20.01 43.46 0.49
N VAL A 11 -20.76 43.15 1.57
CA VAL A 11 -20.32 42.18 2.58
C VAL A 11 -20.21 40.77 1.99
N VAL A 12 -21.18 40.37 1.15
CA VAL A 12 -21.14 39.05 0.48
C VAL A 12 -19.97 38.95 -0.49
N LEU A 13 -19.72 40.00 -1.30
CA LEU A 13 -18.56 40.04 -2.19
C LEU A 13 -17.24 40.00 -1.43
N PHE A 14 -17.16 40.66 -0.27
CA PHE A 14 -15.96 40.64 0.58
C PHE A 14 -15.71 39.25 1.16
N HIS A 15 -16.76 38.56 1.63
CA HIS A 15 -16.63 37.18 2.13
C HIS A 15 -16.25 36.21 1.01
N PHE A 16 -16.83 36.38 -0.18
CA PHE A 16 -16.49 35.57 -1.34
C PHE A 16 -15.02 35.77 -1.77
N ALA A 17 -14.53 37.02 -1.75
CA ALA A 17 -13.13 37.33 -2.02
C ALA A 17 -12.18 36.74 -0.96
N ILE A 18 -12.55 36.76 0.34
CA ILE A 18 -11.76 36.15 1.42
C ILE A 18 -11.69 34.63 1.25
N VAL A 19 -12.79 33.97 0.87
CA VAL A 19 -12.81 32.52 0.62
C VAL A 19 -11.96 32.16 -0.60
N ILE A 20 -12.04 32.94 -1.69
CA ILE A 20 -11.21 32.72 -2.89
C ILE A 20 -9.73 32.94 -2.57
N MET A 21 -9.37 34.00 -1.86
CA MET A 21 -7.97 34.29 -1.51
C MET A 21 -7.40 33.29 -0.49
N SER A 22 -8.23 32.72 0.39
CA SER A 22 -7.85 31.63 1.31
C SER A 22 -7.61 30.30 0.58
N GLN A 23 -8.33 30.05 -0.52
CA GLN A 23 -8.10 28.87 -1.38
C GLN A 23 -6.82 29.04 -2.23
N VAL A 24 -6.49 30.27 -2.65
CA VAL A 24 -5.29 30.55 -3.46
C VAL A 24 -4.01 30.62 -2.63
N THR A 25 -4.09 30.86 -1.31
CA THR A 25 -2.93 30.85 -0.40
C THR A 25 -2.58 29.47 0.17
N LEU A 26 -3.41 28.45 -0.09
CA LEU A 26 -3.14 27.03 0.24
C LEU A 26 -2.77 26.20 -1.02
N ALA A 27 -2.42 26.87 -2.12
CA ALA A 27 -1.56 26.33 -3.15
C ALA A 27 -0.11 26.33 -2.61
N GLU A 28 0.14 25.41 -1.69
CA GLU A 28 1.48 25.16 -1.14
C GLU A 28 2.42 24.79 -2.29
N ARG A 29 3.56 25.51 -2.34
CA ARG A 29 4.63 25.35 -3.31
C ARG A 29 5.03 23.87 -3.45
N ASN A 30 4.63 23.23 -4.54
CA ASN A 30 5.46 22.24 -5.20
C ASN A 30 6.51 22.97 -6.05
N SER A 31 7.37 23.73 -5.39
CA SER A 31 8.73 23.86 -5.90
C SER A 31 9.41 22.55 -5.53
N VAL A 32 9.71 21.73 -6.54
CA VAL A 32 10.87 20.83 -6.47
C VAL A 32 12.09 21.75 -6.40
N GLU A 33 12.28 22.39 -5.25
CA GLU A 33 13.58 22.88 -4.88
C GLU A 33 14.35 21.62 -4.56
N ILE A 34 15.30 21.29 -5.42
CA ILE A 34 16.31 20.27 -5.16
C ILE A 34 17.14 20.82 -4.00
N LEU A 35 16.58 20.80 -2.78
CA LEU A 35 17.37 21.03 -1.59
C LEU A 35 18.40 19.90 -1.55
N PRO A 36 19.68 20.22 -1.32
CA PRO A 36 20.75 19.23 -1.29
C PRO A 36 20.37 18.10 -0.33
N LEU A 37 20.62 16.87 -0.78
CA LEU A 37 20.27 15.57 -0.17
C LEU A 37 20.77 15.44 1.29
N ALA A 38 20.19 16.19 2.22
CA ALA A 38 20.37 16.04 3.66
C ALA A 38 19.57 14.81 4.12
N GLY A 39 20.13 13.63 3.83
CA GLY A 39 19.48 12.35 4.04
C GLY A 39 20.11 11.21 3.24
N SER A 40 20.92 11.51 2.21
CA SER A 40 21.61 10.47 1.43
C SER A 40 22.72 9.73 2.19
N GLU A 41 23.22 10.31 3.29
CA GLU A 41 24.33 9.75 4.07
C GLU A 41 24.01 8.38 4.69
N MET A 42 22.73 8.04 4.86
CA MET A 42 22.34 6.72 5.38
C MET A 42 22.27 5.61 4.34
N CYS A 43 22.32 5.95 3.04
CA CYS A 43 22.25 5.01 1.93
C CYS A 43 23.63 4.80 1.31
N LYS A 44 23.93 3.57 0.90
CA LYS A 44 25.17 3.32 0.16
C LYS A 44 25.03 3.81 -1.28
N HIS A 45 26.15 4.10 -1.93
CA HIS A 45 26.15 4.48 -3.34
C HIS A 45 25.48 3.37 -4.18
N GLY A 46 24.41 3.72 -4.89
CA GLY A 46 23.59 2.79 -5.67
C GLY A 46 22.29 2.32 -5.00
N ASP A 47 22.10 2.56 -3.70
CA ASP A 47 20.81 2.34 -3.03
C ASP A 47 19.82 3.48 -3.37
N ILE A 48 18.53 3.19 -3.31
CA ILE A 48 17.45 4.14 -3.59
C ILE A 48 16.94 4.72 -2.26
N TYR A 49 17.05 6.04 -2.08
CA TYR A 49 16.51 6.74 -0.91
C TYR A 49 15.03 7.08 -1.11
N GLN A 50 14.23 6.82 -0.08
CA GLN A 50 12.80 7.13 -0.02
C GLN A 50 12.46 7.82 1.29
N GLN A 51 11.58 8.82 1.26
CA GLN A 51 11.14 9.59 2.43
C GLN A 51 9.63 9.79 2.43
N GLY A 52 9.00 9.71 3.59
CA GLY A 52 7.56 9.87 3.74
C GLY A 52 7.13 10.09 5.18
N TYR A 53 5.82 10.14 5.38
CA TYR A 53 5.22 10.44 6.67
C TYR A 53 4.21 9.37 7.07
N CYS A 54 4.23 8.98 8.34
CA CYS A 54 3.26 8.11 8.99
C CYS A 54 2.47 8.92 10.02
N SER A 55 1.15 8.95 9.90
CA SER A 55 0.26 9.69 10.81
C SER A 55 -1.11 9.03 10.85
N PRO A 56 -1.83 9.07 11.99
CA PRO A 56 -1.42 9.55 13.31
C PRO A 56 -0.88 8.39 14.16
N THR A 57 0.41 8.36 14.47
CA THR A 57 0.97 7.28 15.30
C THR A 57 2.29 7.63 15.96
N HIS A 58 2.48 7.14 17.19
CA HIS A 58 3.77 7.15 17.90
C HIS A 58 4.59 5.89 17.64
N ASN A 59 4.02 4.90 16.93
CA ASN A 59 4.59 3.58 16.78
C ASN A 59 5.62 3.55 15.64
N SER A 60 6.86 3.19 15.96
CA SER A 60 7.94 2.99 14.99
C SER A 60 7.63 1.91 13.96
N HIS A 61 6.74 0.96 14.25
CA HIS A 61 6.27 -0.04 13.27
C HIS A 61 5.60 0.59 12.04
N CYS A 62 5.07 1.81 12.14
CA CYS A 62 4.48 2.48 10.99
C CYS A 62 5.55 2.78 9.92
N CYS A 63 6.71 3.30 10.32
CA CYS A 63 7.81 3.52 9.38
C CYS A 63 8.30 2.21 8.78
N GLN A 64 8.36 1.13 9.56
CA GLN A 64 8.82 -0.15 9.04
C GLN A 64 7.91 -0.71 7.95
N ASN A 65 6.60 -0.70 8.18
CA ASN A 65 5.63 -1.13 7.18
C ASN A 65 5.64 -0.23 5.93
N TRP A 66 5.77 1.07 6.14
CA TRP A 66 5.87 2.03 5.04
C TRP A 66 7.13 1.82 4.20
N CYS A 67 8.30 1.65 4.83
CA CYS A 67 9.58 1.40 4.17
C CYS A 67 9.56 0.07 3.41
N ASN A 68 9.03 -0.99 4.02
CA ASN A 68 8.88 -2.30 3.36
C ASN A 68 8.02 -2.19 2.09
N ARG A 69 6.88 -1.50 2.18
CA ARG A 69 6.01 -1.29 1.02
C ARG A 69 6.73 -0.50 -0.08
N LYS A 70 7.38 0.62 0.25
CA LYS A 70 8.07 1.48 -0.73
C LYS A 70 9.28 0.81 -1.37
N CYS A 71 10.06 0.03 -0.63
CA CYS A 71 11.15 -0.73 -1.24
C CYS A 71 10.62 -1.87 -2.10
N THR A 72 9.53 -2.54 -1.71
CA THR A 72 8.90 -3.58 -2.54
C THR A 72 8.37 -3.03 -3.86
N GLU A 73 7.80 -1.81 -3.86
CA GLU A 73 7.34 -1.11 -5.06
C GLU A 73 8.45 -0.87 -6.10
N VAL A 74 9.71 -0.79 -5.66
CA VAL A 74 10.89 -0.65 -6.53
C VAL A 74 11.68 -1.96 -6.67
N HIS A 75 11.04 -3.11 -6.41
CA HIS A 75 11.64 -4.45 -6.48
C HIS A 75 12.95 -4.55 -5.67
N SER A 76 12.91 -4.00 -4.46
CA SER A 76 14.06 -3.86 -3.58
C SER A 76 13.72 -4.32 -2.17
N SER A 77 14.73 -4.62 -1.36
CA SER A 77 14.59 -4.79 0.10
C SER A 77 15.05 -3.54 0.85
N VAL A 78 14.50 -3.31 2.05
CA VAL A 78 14.97 -2.26 2.97
C VAL A 78 16.36 -2.65 3.48
N VAL A 79 17.33 -1.73 3.36
CA VAL A 79 18.70 -1.88 3.88
C VAL A 79 18.85 -1.12 5.19
N ASN A 80 18.28 0.07 5.25
CA ASN A 80 18.38 0.95 6.39
C ASN A 80 17.08 1.76 6.52
N GLU A 81 16.69 2.02 7.76
CA GLU A 81 15.50 2.78 8.10
C GLU A 81 15.82 3.72 9.25
N LYS A 82 15.35 4.96 9.12
CA LYS A 82 15.42 5.98 10.18
C LYS A 82 14.06 6.63 10.33
N SER A 83 13.54 6.62 11.54
CA SER A 83 12.32 7.34 11.89
C SER A 83 12.65 8.59 12.72
N ARG A 84 12.06 9.73 12.38
CA ARG A 84 12.14 10.97 13.17
C ARG A 84 10.74 11.37 13.64
N LYS A 85 10.57 11.48 14.95
CA LYS A 85 9.31 11.94 15.55
C LYS A 85 9.23 13.46 15.43
N PHE A 86 8.09 13.97 14.99
CA PHE A 86 7.78 15.39 15.06
C PHE A 86 6.29 15.60 15.36
N THR A 87 5.94 16.80 15.81
CA THR A 87 4.55 17.17 16.09
C THR A 87 4.15 18.25 15.11
N ASP A 88 3.11 17.98 14.32
CA ASP A 88 2.54 18.95 13.39
C ASP A 88 1.10 19.25 13.83
N LYS A 89 0.83 20.51 14.16
CA LYS A 89 -0.48 20.99 14.65
C LYS A 89 -1.03 20.16 15.83
N GLY A 90 -0.15 19.74 16.74
CA GLY A 90 -0.52 18.95 17.92
C GLY A 90 -0.76 17.46 17.68
N SER A 91 -0.65 16.98 16.43
CA SER A 91 -0.75 15.56 16.12
C SER A 91 0.65 14.92 16.01
N PRO A 92 0.86 13.73 16.60
CA PRO A 92 2.12 13.02 16.49
C PRO A 92 2.29 12.47 15.07
N LYS A 93 3.39 12.89 14.42
CA LYS A 93 3.80 12.41 13.10
C LYS A 93 5.17 11.75 13.18
N LEU A 94 5.36 10.74 12.36
CA LEU A 94 6.65 10.10 12.13
C LEU A 94 7.08 10.41 10.71
N GLU A 95 8.25 11.03 10.57
CA GLU A 95 8.97 11.13 9.31
C GLU A 95 9.81 9.86 9.15
N CYS A 96 9.60 9.15 8.06
CA CYS A 96 10.26 7.88 7.76
C CYS A 96 11.23 8.09 6.60
N GLN A 97 12.48 7.68 6.78
CA GLN A 97 13.52 7.69 5.77
C GLN A 97 14.02 6.25 5.58
N CYS A 98 14.06 5.75 4.35
CA CYS A 98 14.56 4.41 4.05
C CYS A 98 15.48 4.34 2.85
N CYS A 99 16.38 3.38 2.90
CA CYS A 99 17.27 3.00 1.81
C CYS A 99 16.86 1.64 1.28
N CYS A 100 16.58 1.58 -0.01
CA CYS A 100 16.19 0.38 -0.72
C CYS A 100 17.39 -0.15 -1.54
N LYS A 101 17.78 -1.41 -1.32
CA LYS A 101 18.82 -2.11 -2.07
C LYS A 101 18.47 -2.28 -3.55
N ASN A 102 19.13 -1.55 -4.43
CA ASN A 102 18.90 -1.70 -5.86
C ASN A 102 19.37 -3.09 -6.36
N LEU A 103 18.42 -3.99 -6.62
CA LEU A 103 18.70 -5.34 -7.15
C LEU A 103 18.96 -5.33 -8.67
N SER A 104 18.83 -4.18 -9.32
CA SER A 104 18.77 -4.06 -10.79
C SER A 104 20.13 -3.93 -11.47
N LEU A 105 21.23 -3.82 -10.73
CA LEU A 105 22.57 -3.73 -11.32
C LEU A 105 23.27 -5.09 -11.22
N PRO A 106 23.48 -5.80 -12.34
CA PRO A 106 24.44 -6.89 -12.40
C PRO A 106 25.77 -6.35 -11.86
N ARG A 107 26.38 -7.09 -10.92
CA ARG A 107 27.71 -6.78 -10.44
C ARG A 107 28.60 -6.57 -11.68
N PRO A 108 29.25 -5.41 -11.85
CA PRO A 108 30.17 -5.24 -12.97
C PRO A 108 31.18 -6.40 -12.92
N PRO A 109 31.48 -7.04 -14.06
CA PRO A 109 32.45 -8.12 -14.08
C PRO A 109 33.74 -7.62 -13.41
N PRO A 110 34.41 -8.45 -12.61
CA PRO A 110 35.68 -8.06 -12.02
C PRO A 110 36.59 -7.52 -13.12
N PRO A 111 37.38 -6.46 -12.86
CA PRO A 111 38.27 -5.90 -13.86
C PRO A 111 39.09 -7.02 -14.46
N ILE A 112 38.89 -7.28 -15.75
CA ILE A 112 39.65 -8.27 -16.49
C ILE A 112 41.09 -7.80 -16.38
N ILE A 113 41.91 -8.53 -15.64
CA ILE A 113 43.36 -8.33 -15.63
C ILE A 113 43.79 -8.59 -17.07
N SER A 114 44.12 -7.52 -17.79
CA SER A 114 44.51 -7.56 -19.19
C SER A 114 45.68 -8.52 -19.37
N LEU A 115 45.40 -9.72 -19.89
CA LEU A 115 46.42 -10.59 -20.45
C LEU A 115 47.03 -9.88 -21.68
N PRO A 116 48.36 -9.98 -21.89
CA PRO A 116 49.03 -9.31 -22.99
C PRO A 116 48.47 -9.76 -24.33
N VAL A 117 48.06 -8.79 -25.14
CA VAL A 117 47.47 -8.96 -26.47
C VAL A 117 48.54 -9.47 -27.45
N PRO A 118 48.33 -10.60 -28.15
CA PRO A 118 49.22 -11.03 -29.22
C PRO A 118 49.10 -10.11 -30.46
N PRO A 119 50.18 -9.96 -31.25
CA PRO A 119 50.25 -9.00 -32.36
C PRO A 119 49.28 -9.34 -33.51
N PRO A 120 48.80 -8.33 -34.26
CA PRO A 120 47.73 -8.48 -35.24
C PRO A 120 48.21 -9.16 -36.54
N PRO A 121 47.37 -10.01 -37.18
CA PRO A 121 47.66 -10.57 -38.49
C PRO A 121 47.37 -9.57 -39.64
N PRO A 122 47.96 -9.78 -40.84
CA PRO A 122 47.92 -8.82 -41.93
C PRO A 122 46.57 -8.73 -42.65
N LYS A 123 46.25 -7.50 -43.09
CA LYS A 123 45.00 -7.05 -43.71
C LYS A 123 44.67 -7.82 -44.99
N LEU A 124 43.45 -8.38 -45.06
CA LEU A 124 42.80 -8.79 -46.31
C LEU A 124 41.69 -7.81 -46.72
N SER A 125 41.58 -7.64 -48.03
CA SER A 125 40.95 -6.53 -48.74
C SER A 125 39.43 -6.39 -48.62
N ARG A 126 39.00 -5.14 -48.80
CA ARG A 126 37.63 -4.60 -48.89
C ARG A 126 36.70 -5.38 -49.82
N LEU A 127 35.44 -5.52 -49.38
CA LEU A 127 34.25 -5.64 -50.23
C LEU A 127 33.35 -4.39 -50.05
N PRO A 128 32.58 -3.97 -51.08
CA PRO A 128 31.82 -2.73 -51.06
C PRO A 128 30.46 -2.84 -50.31
N PRO A 129 29.89 -1.72 -49.86
CA PRO A 129 28.72 -1.71 -48.99
C PRO A 129 27.39 -1.94 -49.74
N VAL A 130 26.54 -2.77 -49.15
CA VAL A 130 25.13 -2.95 -49.51
C VAL A 130 24.34 -1.75 -49.00
N LYS A 131 23.60 -1.07 -49.88
CA LYS A 131 22.66 0.01 -49.55
C LYS A 131 21.47 -0.57 -48.78
N LEU A 132 21.32 -0.20 -47.51
CA LEU A 132 20.05 -0.35 -46.78
C LEU A 132 19.20 0.92 -46.95
N SER A 133 17.94 0.71 -47.31
CA SER A 133 16.93 1.72 -47.57
C SER A 133 16.45 2.37 -46.27
N THR A 134 16.51 3.69 -46.19
CA THR A 134 15.97 4.50 -45.09
C THR A 134 14.48 4.72 -45.30
N THR A 135 13.65 4.06 -44.50
CA THR A 135 12.21 4.36 -44.41
C THR A 135 12.02 5.59 -43.51
N GLN A 136 11.60 6.71 -44.09
CA GLN A 136 11.16 7.88 -43.34
C GLN A 136 9.78 7.64 -42.72
N LEU A 137 9.66 7.82 -41.41
CA LEU A 137 8.40 7.93 -40.69
C LEU A 137 7.89 9.37 -40.81
N ILE A 138 6.86 9.55 -41.63
CA ILE A 138 6.11 10.80 -41.75
C ILE A 138 5.19 10.90 -40.53
N VAL A 139 5.46 11.88 -39.66
CA VAL A 139 4.52 12.33 -38.62
C VAL A 139 3.54 13.30 -39.28
N SER A 140 2.30 12.84 -39.51
CA SER A 140 1.20 13.71 -39.96
C SER A 140 0.24 13.98 -38.81
N SER A 141 0.21 15.24 -38.36
CA SER A 141 -0.87 15.81 -37.54
C SER A 141 -2.15 15.95 -38.38
N PRO A 142 -3.35 15.68 -37.84
CA PRO A 142 -4.58 16.19 -38.44
C PRO A 142 -5.07 17.45 -37.75
N GLN A 143 -5.46 18.40 -38.60
CA GLN A 143 -6.08 19.67 -38.26
C GLN A 143 -7.52 19.51 -37.76
N TYR A 144 -7.89 20.49 -36.94
CA TYR A 144 -9.24 20.87 -36.55
C TYR A 144 -10.15 21.12 -37.76
N SER A 145 -11.37 20.57 -37.74
CA SER A 145 -12.55 21.16 -38.40
C SER A 145 -13.84 20.61 -37.80
N SER A 146 -14.70 21.54 -37.36
CA SER A 146 -16.04 21.32 -36.84
C SER A 146 -17.05 21.21 -37.99
N PRO A 147 -18.16 20.46 -37.84
CA PRO A 147 -19.46 21.16 -37.79
C PRO A 147 -20.53 20.48 -36.88
N GLN A 148 -21.45 21.31 -36.36
CA GLN A 148 -22.79 20.96 -35.85
C GLN A 148 -23.82 21.03 -37.02
N PRO A 149 -25.05 20.43 -36.97
CA PRO A 149 -26.02 20.62 -35.89
C PRO A 149 -27.06 19.50 -35.57
N SER A 150 -27.79 19.76 -34.47
CA SER A 150 -29.23 19.52 -34.21
C SER A 150 -29.69 18.35 -33.32
N LEU A 151 -30.60 18.76 -32.42
CA LEU A 151 -31.14 18.11 -31.23
C LEU A 151 -32.24 17.07 -31.53
N LYS A 152 -32.20 15.94 -30.80
CA LYS A 152 -33.41 15.22 -30.38
C LYS A 152 -33.17 14.48 -29.06
N ALA A 153 -34.10 14.63 -28.12
CA ALA A 153 -33.96 14.26 -26.71
C ALA A 153 -33.91 12.74 -26.44
N ARG A 154 -33.01 12.31 -25.53
CA ARG A 154 -32.99 11.00 -24.84
C ARG A 154 -32.27 11.12 -23.46
N PRO A 155 -32.55 10.22 -22.49
CA PRO A 155 -32.41 10.42 -21.04
C PRO A 155 -31.01 10.03 -20.49
N PRO A 156 -30.80 10.14 -19.16
CA PRO A 156 -29.74 10.93 -18.56
C PRO A 156 -28.32 10.45 -18.94
N THR A 157 -27.53 11.41 -19.43
CA THR A 157 -26.15 11.23 -19.89
C THR A 157 -25.22 10.92 -18.71
N ALA A 158 -24.49 9.80 -18.82
CA ALA A 158 -23.31 9.53 -18.00
C ALA A 158 -22.31 10.70 -18.11
N PRO A 159 -21.61 11.08 -17.02
CA PRO A 159 -20.68 12.20 -17.05
C PRO A 159 -19.43 11.85 -17.89
N GLY A 160 -19.48 12.26 -19.17
CA GLY A 160 -18.35 12.67 -20.02
C GLY A 160 -17.30 11.61 -20.37
N ASN A 161 -17.48 10.95 -21.52
CA ASN A 161 -16.45 10.57 -22.52
C ASN A 161 -15.11 9.95 -22.07
N VAL A 162 -14.97 9.40 -20.86
CA VAL A 162 -13.68 8.85 -20.42
C VAL A 162 -13.36 7.57 -21.19
N CYS A 163 -14.35 6.70 -21.36
CA CYS A 163 -14.21 5.40 -22.00
C CYS A 163 -14.65 5.41 -23.47
N LYS A 164 -14.10 4.51 -24.28
CA LYS A 164 -14.59 4.29 -25.64
C LYS A 164 -15.94 3.57 -25.59
N SER A 165 -16.80 3.81 -26.57
CA SER A 165 -18.07 3.10 -26.68
C SER A 165 -17.83 1.58 -26.68
N GLY A 166 -18.50 0.89 -25.76
CA GLY A 166 -18.37 -0.56 -25.56
C GLY A 166 -17.44 -0.97 -24.41
N ASP A 167 -16.55 -0.10 -23.93
CA ASP A 167 -15.77 -0.34 -22.72
C ASP A 167 -16.67 -0.22 -21.47
N ILE A 168 -16.34 -0.98 -20.42
CA ILE A 168 -17.05 -0.96 -19.13
C ILE A 168 -16.41 0.12 -18.25
N TYR A 169 -17.22 1.06 -17.75
CA TYR A 169 -16.77 2.10 -16.83
C TYR A 169 -16.86 1.59 -15.38
N SER A 170 -15.80 1.78 -14.60
CA SER A 170 -15.83 1.65 -13.14
C SER A 170 -15.18 2.87 -12.46
N GLU A 171 -15.60 3.13 -11.22
CA GLU A 171 -15.16 4.24 -10.39
C GLU A 171 -14.80 3.74 -8.99
N LEU A 172 -13.54 3.91 -8.58
CA LEU A 172 -13.08 3.62 -7.22
C LEU A 172 -12.67 4.90 -6.49
N ARG A 173 -12.90 4.93 -5.19
CA ARG A 173 -12.41 5.99 -4.29
C ARG A 173 -11.36 5.39 -3.35
N LEU A 174 -10.15 5.92 -3.42
CA LEU A 174 -9.09 5.60 -2.45
C LEU A 174 -8.93 6.76 -1.47
N PHE A 175 -9.06 6.46 -0.19
CA PHE A 175 -8.85 7.42 0.90
C PHE A 175 -7.39 7.39 1.36
N ASP A 176 -6.94 8.49 1.99
CA ASP A 176 -5.62 8.62 2.62
C ASP A 176 -4.41 8.42 1.71
N THR A 177 -4.61 8.51 0.41
CA THR A 177 -3.54 8.44 -0.58
C THR A 177 -3.67 9.51 -1.64
N ARG A 178 -2.52 10.02 -2.04
CA ARG A 178 -2.37 10.98 -3.13
C ARG A 178 -1.62 10.40 -4.33
N GLU A 179 -1.47 9.08 -4.40
CA GLU A 179 -0.67 8.45 -5.45
C GLU A 179 -1.56 7.85 -6.55
N CYS A 180 -1.62 8.51 -7.72
CA CYS A 180 -2.32 7.97 -8.90
C CYS A 180 -1.83 6.59 -9.35
N ARG A 181 -0.64 6.16 -8.92
CA ARG A 181 -0.14 4.80 -9.17
C ARG A 181 -1.02 3.73 -8.52
N LEU A 182 -1.66 4.03 -7.39
CA LEU A 182 -2.57 3.08 -6.74
C LEU A 182 -3.83 2.86 -7.56
N CYS A 183 -4.32 3.88 -8.28
CA CYS A 183 -5.42 3.66 -9.23
C CYS A 183 -5.06 2.56 -10.23
N LEU A 184 -3.82 2.51 -10.74
CA LEU A 184 -3.43 1.51 -11.74
C LEU A 184 -3.55 0.08 -11.19
N VAL A 185 -3.16 -0.12 -9.94
CA VAL A 185 -3.26 -1.43 -9.27
C VAL A 185 -4.72 -1.79 -9.06
N GLU A 186 -5.53 -0.89 -8.49
CA GLU A 186 -6.94 -1.12 -8.22
C GLU A 186 -7.77 -1.34 -9.50
N CYS A 187 -7.63 -0.47 -10.50
CA CYS A 187 -8.29 -0.66 -11.79
C CYS A 187 -7.86 -1.98 -12.47
N LYS A 188 -6.65 -2.47 -12.21
CA LYS A 188 -6.16 -3.71 -12.82
C LYS A 188 -6.82 -4.91 -12.14
N THR A 189 -6.93 -4.87 -10.82
CA THR A 189 -7.67 -5.86 -10.03
C THR A 189 -9.13 -5.89 -10.44
N GLU A 190 -9.78 -4.73 -10.56
CA GLU A 190 -11.20 -4.65 -10.89
C GLU A 190 -11.51 -5.02 -12.36
N CYS A 191 -10.74 -4.52 -13.33
CA CYS A 191 -10.92 -4.99 -14.70
C CYS A 191 -10.60 -6.48 -14.82
N GLY A 192 -9.62 -6.98 -14.07
CA GLY A 192 -9.24 -8.40 -14.02
C GLY A 192 -10.33 -9.30 -13.44
N SER A 193 -11.09 -8.84 -12.45
CA SER A 193 -12.18 -9.62 -11.82
C SER A 193 -13.34 -9.87 -12.78
N ILE A 194 -13.59 -8.95 -13.72
CA ILE A 194 -14.54 -9.13 -14.82
C ILE A 194 -13.91 -9.76 -16.07
N GLY A 195 -12.67 -10.27 -15.96
CA GLY A 195 -11.96 -10.97 -17.04
C GLY A 195 -11.42 -10.06 -18.14
N THR A 196 -11.35 -8.75 -17.91
CA THR A 196 -10.94 -7.74 -18.91
C THR A 196 -9.59 -7.09 -18.56
N THR A 197 -9.07 -6.25 -19.45
CA THR A 197 -7.85 -5.46 -19.23
C THR A 197 -8.18 -3.97 -19.19
N ILE A 198 -7.42 -3.15 -18.48
CA ILE A 198 -7.60 -1.70 -18.50
C ILE A 198 -7.41 -1.16 -19.93
N ALA A 199 -8.43 -0.54 -20.50
CA ALA A 199 -8.38 0.21 -21.75
C ALA A 199 -7.87 1.64 -21.54
N LYS A 200 -8.33 2.29 -20.47
CA LYS A 200 -7.94 3.65 -20.09
C LYS A 200 -8.18 3.88 -18.60
N GLN A 201 -7.42 4.77 -18.01
CA GLN A 201 -7.56 5.17 -16.63
C GLN A 201 -7.44 6.69 -16.53
N VAL A 202 -8.28 7.29 -15.69
CA VAL A 202 -8.17 8.69 -15.29
C VAL A 202 -8.16 8.74 -13.77
N CYS A 203 -7.22 9.49 -13.22
CA CYS A 203 -7.08 9.72 -11.80
C CYS A 203 -7.41 11.18 -11.52
N LEU A 204 -8.37 11.42 -10.62
CA LEU A 204 -8.81 12.74 -10.21
C LEU A 204 -8.64 12.87 -8.71
N PHE A 205 -8.18 14.02 -8.25
CA PHE A 205 -8.12 14.32 -6.83
C PHE A 205 -9.38 15.06 -6.42
N GLU A 206 -10.13 14.49 -5.47
CA GLU A 206 -11.19 15.18 -4.74
C GLU A 206 -10.66 15.44 -3.32
N ALA A 207 -10.90 16.61 -2.73
CA ALA A 207 -10.47 17.06 -1.39
C ALA A 207 -9.54 16.12 -0.57
N ASN A 208 -10.03 14.95 -0.12
CA ASN A 208 -9.30 13.97 0.69
C ASN A 208 -9.28 12.54 0.11
N SER A 209 -9.70 12.35 -1.14
CA SER A 209 -9.78 11.04 -1.79
C SER A 209 -9.30 11.11 -3.25
N LEU A 210 -8.64 10.05 -3.67
CA LEU A 210 -8.26 9.83 -5.04
C LEU A 210 -9.41 9.09 -5.75
N LEU A 211 -10.02 9.73 -6.74
CA LEU A 211 -11.07 9.15 -7.58
C LEU A 211 -10.45 8.52 -8.83
N CYS A 212 -10.48 7.20 -8.90
CA CYS A 212 -9.99 6.42 -10.02
C CYS A 212 -11.15 6.06 -10.95
N LYS A 213 -11.10 6.56 -12.18
CA LYS A 213 -12.04 6.22 -13.25
C LYS A 213 -11.37 5.20 -14.17
N CYS A 214 -11.82 3.96 -14.13
CA CYS A 214 -11.31 2.85 -14.91
C CYS A 214 -12.20 2.62 -16.13
N CYS A 215 -11.60 2.44 -17.29
CA CYS A 215 -12.26 1.91 -18.48
C CYS A 215 -11.71 0.52 -18.73
N CYS A 216 -12.55 -0.49 -18.57
CA CYS A 216 -12.20 -1.88 -18.76
C CYS A 216 -12.56 -2.31 -20.20
N LYS A 217 -11.57 -2.86 -20.91
CA LYS A 217 -11.68 -3.25 -22.31
C LYS A 217 -12.67 -4.39 -22.46
N ASN A 218 -13.79 -4.15 -23.12
CA ASN A 218 -14.72 -5.22 -23.41
C ASN A 218 -14.15 -6.12 -24.52
N ILE A 219 -13.86 -7.38 -24.17
CA ILE A 219 -13.33 -8.40 -25.08
C ILE A 219 -14.42 -9.13 -25.86
N ASN A 220 -15.70 -8.92 -25.53
CA ASN A 220 -16.83 -9.47 -26.27
C ASN A 220 -17.72 -8.36 -26.85
N PRO A 221 -17.32 -7.75 -27.99
CA PRO A 221 -18.05 -6.61 -28.57
C PRO A 221 -19.41 -6.95 -29.19
N SER A 222 -19.93 -8.18 -29.07
CA SER A 222 -21.13 -8.58 -29.82
C SER A 222 -22.09 -9.45 -29.04
N LEU A 223 -23.03 -8.83 -28.34
CA LEU A 223 -24.44 -9.19 -28.46
C LEU A 223 -25.26 -7.88 -28.45
N PRO A 224 -26.09 -7.61 -29.47
CA PRO A 224 -27.00 -6.47 -29.44
C PRO A 224 -27.89 -6.56 -28.19
N PRO A 225 -28.23 -5.43 -27.55
CA PRO A 225 -29.11 -5.45 -26.39
C PRO A 225 -30.42 -6.17 -26.75
N PRO A 226 -30.92 -7.09 -25.90
CA PRO A 226 -32.20 -7.73 -26.13
C PRO A 226 -33.28 -6.64 -26.28
N SER A 227 -34.07 -6.76 -27.34
CA SER A 227 -35.15 -5.84 -27.67
C SER A 227 -36.01 -5.56 -26.43
N PRO A 228 -36.36 -4.29 -26.13
CA PRO A 228 -37.12 -3.97 -24.94
C PRO A 228 -38.43 -4.76 -24.92
N SER A 229 -38.64 -5.51 -23.83
CA SER A 229 -39.90 -6.20 -23.62
C SER A 229 -41.06 -5.19 -23.59
N PRO A 230 -42.24 -5.55 -24.12
CA PRO A 230 -43.39 -4.67 -24.14
C PRO A 230 -43.75 -4.18 -22.74
N PRO A 231 -44.23 -2.93 -22.60
CA PRO A 231 -44.60 -2.38 -21.31
C PRO A 231 -45.70 -3.25 -20.67
N PRO A 232 -45.59 -3.59 -19.37
CA PRO A 232 -46.67 -4.24 -18.67
C PRO A 232 -47.92 -3.35 -18.65
N PRO A 233 -49.12 -3.93 -18.69
CA PRO A 233 -50.37 -3.16 -18.63
C PRO A 233 -50.42 -2.32 -17.35
N SER A 234 -50.84 -1.07 -17.49
CA SER A 234 -50.95 -0.10 -16.40
C SER A 234 -51.71 -0.67 -15.20
N PRO A 235 -51.16 -0.57 -13.97
CA PRO A 235 -51.90 -0.94 -12.78
C PRO A 235 -53.02 0.08 -12.52
N PHE A 236 -54.18 -0.46 -12.12
CA PHE A 236 -55.37 0.30 -11.72
C PHE A 236 -55.07 1.28 -10.58
N PRO A 237 -55.80 2.42 -10.51
CA PRO A 237 -55.67 3.38 -9.41
C PRO A 237 -56.06 2.73 -8.07
N PRO A 238 -55.30 2.97 -6.99
CA PRO A 238 -55.67 2.48 -5.67
C PRO A 238 -56.89 3.24 -5.11
N PRO A 239 -57.76 2.57 -4.33
CA PRO A 239 -58.87 3.22 -3.65
C PRO A 239 -58.39 4.19 -2.55
N PRO A 240 -59.22 5.20 -2.19
CA PRO A 240 -58.89 6.16 -1.15
C PRO A 240 -58.75 5.45 0.21
N SER A 241 -57.61 5.69 0.88
CA SER A 241 -57.36 5.16 2.22
C SER A 241 -58.18 5.90 3.29
N PRO A 242 -58.78 5.18 4.26
CA PRO A 242 -59.49 5.81 5.36
C PRO A 242 -58.55 6.47 6.36
N THR A 243 -59.05 7.56 6.95
CA THR A 243 -58.41 8.41 7.96
C THR A 243 -57.92 7.59 9.15
N ARG A 244 -56.59 7.55 9.36
CA ARG A 244 -55.96 6.83 10.47
C ARG A 244 -56.05 7.68 11.76
N PRO A 245 -56.43 7.09 12.91
CA PRO A 245 -56.50 7.78 14.22
C PRO A 245 -55.11 8.15 14.77
N PRO A 246 -55.04 9.08 15.75
CA PRO A 246 -53.79 9.62 16.27
C PRO A 246 -52.94 8.54 16.95
N GLN A 247 -51.68 8.46 16.52
CA GLN A 247 -50.69 7.52 17.02
C GLN A 247 -50.14 8.00 18.37
N PRO A 248 -50.14 7.17 19.43
CA PRO A 248 -49.55 7.52 20.72
C PRO A 248 -48.02 7.65 20.63
N SER A 249 -47.46 8.55 21.45
CA SER A 249 -46.02 8.85 21.54
C SER A 249 -45.18 7.60 21.83
N PRO A 250 -43.99 7.46 21.22
CA PRO A 250 -43.06 6.38 21.54
C PRO A 250 -42.46 6.59 22.94
N SER A 251 -42.58 5.58 23.79
CA SER A 251 -41.87 5.48 25.07
C SER A 251 -40.34 5.40 24.86
N PRO A 252 -39.53 5.85 25.83
CA PRO A 252 -38.07 5.83 25.74
C PRO A 252 -37.53 4.40 25.53
N PRO A 253 -36.43 4.23 24.77
CA PRO A 253 -35.89 2.91 24.47
C PRO A 253 -35.32 2.27 25.73
N THR A 254 -36.03 1.27 26.23
CA THR A 254 -35.50 0.28 27.16
C THR A 254 -34.26 -0.34 26.53
N ILE A 255 -33.10 -0.23 27.20
CA ILE A 255 -31.82 -0.79 26.76
C ILE A 255 -32.03 -2.28 26.47
N PRO A 256 -31.99 -2.73 25.20
CA PRO A 256 -32.34 -4.10 24.87
C PRO A 256 -31.16 -5.02 25.16
N GLY A 257 -31.47 -6.13 25.83
CA GLY A 257 -30.66 -7.33 25.82
C GLY A 257 -30.44 -7.83 24.39
N ASN A 258 -29.52 -8.80 24.27
CA ASN A 258 -29.21 -9.57 23.07
C ASN A 258 -30.24 -9.44 21.93
N ILE A 259 -29.86 -8.75 20.85
CA ILE A 259 -30.67 -8.62 19.62
C ILE A 259 -30.84 -9.95 18.87
N CYS A 260 -30.19 -11.00 19.35
CA CYS A 260 -30.24 -12.33 18.75
C CYS A 260 -31.32 -13.21 19.36
N LYS A 261 -31.97 -14.00 18.49
CA LYS A 261 -32.81 -15.10 18.91
C LYS A 261 -31.95 -16.19 19.55
N ALA A 262 -32.54 -16.99 20.44
CA ALA A 262 -31.85 -18.11 21.06
C ALA A 262 -31.31 -19.07 19.98
N GLY A 263 -30.00 -19.31 20.00
CA GLY A 263 -29.31 -20.18 19.04
C GLY A 263 -28.61 -19.45 17.90
N ASP A 264 -28.92 -18.18 17.65
CA ASP A 264 -28.18 -17.33 16.70
C ASP A 264 -26.85 -16.83 17.30
N ILE A 265 -25.90 -16.50 16.43
CA ILE A 265 -24.55 -16.07 16.81
C ILE A 265 -24.53 -14.55 16.94
N TYR A 266 -24.15 -14.06 18.11
CA TYR A 266 -23.97 -12.63 18.37
C TYR A 266 -22.52 -12.22 18.15
N SER A 267 -22.30 -11.16 17.37
CA SER A 267 -20.98 -10.55 17.18
C SER A 267 -21.03 -9.05 17.42
N GLU A 268 -19.94 -8.48 17.93
CA GLU A 268 -19.78 -7.03 18.15
C GLU A 268 -18.54 -6.53 17.43
N LEU A 269 -18.70 -5.50 16.61
CA LEU A 269 -17.60 -4.80 15.94
C LEU A 269 -17.55 -3.35 16.38
N ARG A 270 -16.35 -2.85 16.67
CA ARG A 270 -16.10 -1.43 16.96
C ARG A 270 -15.33 -0.80 15.82
N LEU A 271 -15.94 0.20 15.20
CA LEU A 271 -15.30 1.05 14.21
C LEU A 271 -14.88 2.37 14.85
N TYR A 272 -13.61 2.73 14.72
CA TYR A 272 -13.07 4.00 15.21
C TYR A 272 -13.05 5.05 14.11
N ASN A 273 -13.12 6.33 14.47
CA ASN A 273 -13.03 7.48 13.56
C ASN A 273 -14.17 7.59 12.53
N THR A 274 -15.26 6.87 12.74
CA THR A 274 -16.46 6.96 11.91
C THR A 274 -17.70 6.96 12.77
N ARG A 275 -18.74 7.65 12.29
CA ARG A 275 -20.08 7.67 12.86
C ARG A 275 -21.14 7.23 11.85
N ASP A 276 -20.72 6.70 10.70
CA ASP A 276 -21.61 6.26 9.65
C ASP A 276 -22.05 4.81 9.88
N CYS A 277 -23.30 4.62 10.30
CA CYS A 277 -23.89 3.30 10.53
C CYS A 277 -24.00 2.44 9.26
N ARG A 278 -23.85 3.02 8.07
CA ARG A 278 -23.82 2.24 6.81
C ARG A 278 -22.63 1.30 6.75
N LEU A 279 -21.56 1.60 7.50
CA LEU A 279 -20.41 0.71 7.60
C LEU A 279 -20.73 -0.55 8.41
N CYS A 280 -21.71 -0.52 9.33
CA CYS A 280 -22.16 -1.73 10.02
C CYS A 280 -22.79 -2.74 9.07
N ASP A 281 -23.53 -2.30 8.04
CA ASP A 281 -24.19 -3.23 7.12
C ASP A 281 -23.15 -4.15 6.46
N GLU A 282 -22.14 -3.56 5.83
CA GLU A 282 -21.09 -4.29 5.12
C GLU A 282 -20.24 -5.13 6.08
N ASP A 283 -19.86 -4.58 7.23
CA ASP A 283 -19.02 -5.27 8.21
C ASP A 283 -19.76 -6.44 8.88
N CYS A 284 -21.03 -6.25 9.25
CA CYS A 284 -21.86 -7.32 9.81
C CYS A 284 -22.14 -8.42 8.78
N ILE A 285 -22.42 -8.07 7.51
CA ILE A 285 -22.58 -9.05 6.43
C ILE A 285 -21.30 -9.86 6.26
N THR A 286 -20.16 -9.19 6.24
CA THR A 286 -18.84 -9.82 6.09
C THR A 286 -18.53 -10.75 7.25
N GLU A 287 -18.73 -10.32 8.49
CA GLU A 287 -18.51 -11.10 9.70
C GLU A 287 -19.39 -12.36 9.74
N CYS A 288 -20.69 -12.23 9.44
CA CYS A 288 -21.57 -13.40 9.35
C CYS A 288 -21.16 -14.32 8.19
N GLY A 289 -20.76 -13.74 7.05
CA GLY A 289 -20.27 -14.49 5.89
C GLY A 289 -19.04 -15.36 6.22
N PHE A 290 -18.11 -14.86 7.03
CA PHE A 290 -16.93 -15.60 7.48
C PHE A 290 -17.26 -16.88 8.26
N THR A 291 -18.36 -16.87 9.02
CA THR A 291 -18.83 -18.04 9.76
C THR A 291 -19.75 -18.95 8.93
N GLY A 292 -19.99 -18.63 7.65
CA GLY A 292 -20.93 -19.36 6.79
C GLY A 292 -22.39 -19.14 7.20
N THR A 293 -22.68 -18.04 7.87
CA THR A 293 -24.01 -17.67 8.36
C THR A 293 -24.53 -16.42 7.63
N SER A 294 -25.83 -16.18 7.71
CA SER A 294 -26.46 -14.99 7.11
C SER A 294 -26.83 -13.99 8.19
N LEU A 295 -26.57 -12.70 7.98
CA LEU A 295 -27.01 -11.64 8.88
C LEU A 295 -28.55 -11.64 9.01
N THR A 296 -29.06 -11.71 10.24
CA THR A 296 -30.50 -11.69 10.54
C THR A 296 -30.95 -10.35 11.09
N GLU A 297 -30.13 -9.73 11.93
CA GLU A 297 -30.45 -8.47 12.60
C GLU A 297 -29.16 -7.72 12.91
N GLN A 298 -29.23 -6.40 12.89
CA GLN A 298 -28.11 -5.57 13.32
C GLN A 298 -28.59 -4.33 14.06
N VAL A 299 -27.76 -3.85 14.98
CA VAL A 299 -27.96 -2.58 15.67
C VAL A 299 -26.66 -1.79 15.64
N CYS A 300 -26.75 -0.55 15.15
CA CYS A 300 -25.66 0.41 15.20
C CYS A 300 -25.82 1.32 16.42
N LEU A 301 -24.79 1.40 17.26
CA LEU A 301 -24.72 2.31 18.40
C LEU A 301 -23.59 3.30 18.19
N ILE A 302 -23.91 4.58 18.15
CA ILE A 302 -22.91 5.65 18.04
C ILE A 302 -22.39 5.96 19.45
N GLU A 303 -21.14 5.62 19.72
CA GLU A 303 -20.39 6.03 20.91
C GLU A 303 -19.64 7.35 20.62
N SER A 304 -18.98 7.96 21.62
CA SER A 304 -18.47 9.34 21.50
C SER A 304 -17.43 9.53 20.39
N ASP A 305 -16.62 8.53 20.11
CA ASP A 305 -15.49 8.52 19.16
C ASP A 305 -15.45 7.27 18.28
N SER A 306 -16.43 6.38 18.46
CA SER A 306 -16.49 5.07 17.86
C SER A 306 -17.94 4.69 17.58
N LEU A 307 -18.11 3.67 16.76
CA LEU A 307 -19.38 3.14 16.37
C LEU A 307 -19.35 1.65 16.68
N LEU A 308 -20.29 1.20 17.53
CA LEU A 308 -20.43 -0.17 17.96
C LEU A 308 -21.55 -0.83 17.13
N CYS A 309 -21.15 -1.69 16.20
CA CYS A 309 -22.03 -2.56 15.44
C CYS A 309 -22.29 -3.83 16.25
N LYS A 310 -23.56 -4.13 16.48
CA LYS A 310 -24.01 -5.39 17.05
C LYS A 310 -24.65 -6.18 15.91
N CYS A 311 -24.07 -7.31 15.56
CA CYS A 311 -24.51 -8.15 14.46
C CYS A 311 -25.11 -9.44 15.01
N CYS A 312 -26.22 -9.87 14.44
CA CYS A 312 -26.80 -11.17 14.72
C CYS A 312 -26.76 -12.05 13.48
N CYS A 313 -26.08 -13.19 13.57
CA CYS A 313 -25.88 -14.09 12.45
C CYS A 313 -26.68 -15.39 12.64
N LYS A 314 -27.41 -15.79 11.61
CA LYS A 314 -28.26 -16.99 11.61
C LYS A 314 -27.43 -18.25 11.79
N ASN A 315 -27.63 -18.98 12.88
CA ASN A 315 -26.97 -20.26 13.02
C ASN A 315 -27.66 -21.32 12.15
N ASN A 316 -26.98 -21.74 11.08
CA ASN A 316 -27.50 -22.78 10.17
C ASN A 316 -27.33 -24.21 10.72
N ASN A 317 -26.61 -24.40 11.84
CA ASN A 317 -26.45 -25.70 12.49
C ASN A 317 -27.07 -25.69 13.90
N PRO A 318 -28.38 -25.98 14.01
CA PRO A 318 -29.09 -25.97 15.29
C PRO A 318 -28.68 -27.12 16.24
N SER A 319 -27.74 -27.99 15.84
CA SER A 319 -27.42 -29.23 16.57
C SER A 319 -26.48 -29.04 17.76
N THR A 320 -25.96 -27.84 18.00
CA THR A 320 -25.05 -27.57 19.12
C THR A 320 -25.79 -26.75 20.18
N PRO A 321 -26.10 -27.30 21.37
CA PRO A 321 -26.72 -26.53 22.44
C PRO A 321 -25.80 -25.36 22.85
N PRO A 322 -26.38 -24.18 23.17
CA PRO A 322 -25.59 -23.02 23.55
C PRO A 322 -24.72 -23.32 24.78
N PRO A 323 -23.48 -22.82 24.84
CA PRO A 323 -22.68 -22.92 26.06
C PRO A 323 -23.44 -22.26 27.23
N PRO A 324 -23.44 -22.85 28.43
CA PRO A 324 -24.15 -22.30 29.58
C PRO A 324 -23.72 -20.85 29.82
N GLN A 325 -24.68 -19.92 29.80
CA GLN A 325 -24.42 -18.53 30.16
C GLN A 325 -23.84 -18.51 31.58
N SER A 326 -22.61 -18.02 31.70
CA SER A 326 -21.95 -17.89 33.01
C SER A 326 -22.73 -16.86 33.85
N PRO A 327 -23.00 -17.15 35.13
CA PRO A 327 -23.69 -16.21 36.01
C PRO A 327 -22.89 -14.90 36.17
N PRO A 328 -23.56 -13.77 36.47
CA PRO A 328 -22.89 -12.49 36.68
C PRO A 328 -21.81 -12.63 37.75
N ALA A 329 -20.56 -12.38 37.35
CA ALA A 329 -19.40 -12.54 38.21
C ALA A 329 -19.50 -11.58 39.40
N LEU A 330 -19.66 -12.15 40.60
CA LEU A 330 -19.33 -11.48 41.84
C LEU A 330 -17.82 -11.19 41.86
N SER A 331 -17.46 -9.97 42.26
CA SER A 331 -16.08 -9.47 42.34
C SER A 331 -15.13 -10.51 42.98
N PRO A 332 -14.02 -10.88 42.33
CA PRO A 332 -13.09 -11.84 42.90
C PRO A 332 -12.27 -11.21 44.04
N PRO A 333 -11.97 -11.97 45.11
CA PRO A 333 -11.03 -11.55 46.15
C PRO A 333 -9.60 -11.47 45.59
N PRO A 334 -8.70 -10.68 46.20
CA PRO A 334 -7.32 -10.51 45.73
C PRO A 334 -6.58 -11.85 45.81
N SER A 335 -6.23 -12.41 44.67
CA SER A 335 -5.47 -13.66 44.57
C SER A 335 -3.96 -13.38 44.66
N PRO A 336 -3.19 -14.20 45.41
CA PRO A 336 -1.76 -14.01 45.60
C PRO A 336 -0.96 -14.28 44.32
N SER A 337 0.06 -13.46 44.09
CA SER A 337 0.96 -13.47 42.94
C SER A 337 1.61 -14.85 42.73
N LEU A 338 1.18 -15.55 41.68
CA LEU A 338 1.92 -16.67 41.10
C LEU A 338 3.06 -16.15 40.22
N PRO A 339 4.25 -16.78 40.26
CA PRO A 339 5.36 -16.42 39.37
C PRO A 339 5.01 -16.70 37.89
N PRO A 340 5.53 -15.90 36.95
CA PRO A 340 5.18 -16.01 35.54
C PRO A 340 5.63 -17.37 34.95
N PRO A 341 4.80 -18.01 34.11
CA PRO A 341 5.19 -19.24 33.42
C PRO A 341 6.36 -18.95 32.47
N ALA A 342 7.35 -19.83 32.49
CA ALA A 342 8.51 -19.78 31.61
C ALA A 342 8.06 -19.68 30.14
N VAL A 343 8.51 -18.65 29.44
CA VAL A 343 8.25 -18.38 28.03
C VAL A 343 8.75 -19.57 27.20
N PRO A 344 7.90 -20.26 26.41
CA PRO A 344 8.34 -21.36 25.57
C PRO A 344 9.30 -20.83 24.50
N GLY A 345 10.56 -21.24 24.58
CA GLY A 345 11.59 -20.93 23.61
C GLY A 345 11.27 -21.55 22.24
N ASN A 346 11.38 -20.72 21.21
CA ASN A 346 11.67 -21.05 19.82
C ASN A 346 10.76 -22.15 19.20
N ILE A 347 9.58 -21.76 18.72
CA ILE A 347 8.65 -22.64 17.98
C ILE A 347 9.26 -23.14 16.65
N CYS A 348 10.22 -22.42 16.08
CA CYS A 348 10.81 -22.81 14.79
C CYS A 348 11.96 -23.81 14.95
N LYS A 349 12.05 -24.76 14.02
CA LYS A 349 13.18 -25.69 13.95
C LYS A 349 14.45 -24.93 13.55
N VAL A 350 15.60 -25.43 14.00
CA VAL A 350 16.91 -24.87 13.65
C VAL A 350 17.06 -24.87 12.11
N GLY A 351 17.21 -23.68 11.53
CA GLY A 351 17.30 -23.48 10.08
C GLY A 351 16.04 -22.92 9.42
N ASP A 352 14.90 -22.92 10.12
CA ASP A 352 13.70 -22.19 9.68
C ASP A 352 13.82 -20.70 10.02
N THR A 353 13.24 -19.85 9.19
CA THR A 353 13.21 -18.40 9.40
C THR A 353 11.95 -18.01 10.18
N TYR A 354 12.11 -17.34 11.32
CA TYR A 354 10.99 -16.85 12.12
C TYR A 354 10.44 -15.52 11.57
N SER A 355 9.12 -15.40 11.50
CA SER A 355 8.42 -14.15 11.18
C SER A 355 7.26 -13.95 12.14
N GLU A 356 6.96 -12.70 12.49
CA GLU A 356 5.88 -12.35 13.40
C GLU A 356 5.01 -11.29 12.74
N LEU A 357 3.69 -11.48 12.77
CA LEU A 357 2.72 -10.54 12.24
C LEU A 357 1.60 -10.31 13.25
N ARG A 358 1.17 -9.04 13.36
CA ARG A 358 0.02 -8.64 14.16
C ARG A 358 -1.14 -8.34 13.23
N ILE A 359 -2.25 -9.06 13.42
CA ILE A 359 -3.50 -8.82 12.71
C ILE A 359 -4.43 -8.10 13.69
N PHE A 360 -4.79 -6.88 13.34
CA PHE A 360 -5.80 -6.10 14.06
C PHE A 360 -7.18 -6.41 13.45
N SER A 361 -8.24 -6.21 14.22
CA SER A 361 -9.65 -6.34 13.79
C SER A 361 -10.27 -7.73 13.79
N THR A 362 -9.56 -8.80 14.14
CA THR A 362 -10.15 -10.14 14.24
C THR A 362 -9.46 -10.97 15.31
N ARG A 363 -10.19 -11.96 15.86
CA ARG A 363 -9.70 -12.99 16.78
C ARG A 363 -9.66 -14.38 16.15
N ASP A 364 -9.95 -14.49 14.84
CA ASP A 364 -9.87 -15.76 14.11
C ASP A 364 -8.44 -16.10 13.66
N CYS A 365 -7.87 -17.12 14.29
CA CYS A 365 -6.54 -17.65 13.97
C CYS A 365 -6.43 -18.22 12.53
N ARG A 366 -7.53 -18.45 11.82
CA ARG A 366 -7.47 -18.85 10.39
C ARG A 366 -6.80 -17.79 9.54
N LEU A 367 -6.92 -16.50 9.90
CA LEU A 367 -6.22 -15.44 9.18
C LEU A 367 -4.69 -15.53 9.36
N CYS A 368 -4.19 -16.06 10.48
CA CYS A 368 -2.75 -16.29 10.63
C CYS A 368 -2.23 -17.24 9.56
N GLU A 369 -3.01 -18.25 9.15
CA GLU A 369 -2.54 -19.24 8.18
C GLU A 369 -2.31 -18.65 6.81
N GLU A 370 -3.29 -17.89 6.32
CA GLU A 370 -3.19 -17.24 5.01
C GLU A 370 -2.14 -16.12 5.02
N GLN A 371 -2.03 -15.36 6.11
CA GLN A 371 -0.99 -14.33 6.26
C GLN A 371 0.41 -14.94 6.38
N CYS A 372 0.61 -16.00 7.16
CA CYS A 372 1.88 -16.71 7.26
C CYS A 372 2.29 -17.35 5.94
N LYS A 373 1.36 -17.99 5.20
CA LYS A 373 1.62 -18.52 3.85
C LYS A 373 2.10 -17.43 2.91
N THR A 374 1.39 -16.31 2.89
CA THR A 374 1.71 -15.14 2.05
C THR A 374 3.07 -14.56 2.41
N GLN A 375 3.33 -14.34 3.69
CA GLN A 375 4.60 -13.80 4.19
C GLN A 375 5.79 -14.71 3.89
N CYS A 376 5.68 -16.02 4.18
CA CYS A 376 6.74 -16.97 3.83
C CYS A 376 6.95 -17.05 2.31
N GLY A 377 5.87 -16.96 1.52
CA GLY A 377 5.92 -16.90 0.06
C GLY A 377 6.71 -15.69 -0.46
N PHE A 378 6.50 -14.50 0.12
CA PHE A 378 7.29 -13.31 -0.20
C PHE A 378 8.79 -13.47 0.10
N MET A 379 9.14 -14.27 1.10
CA MET A 379 10.53 -14.60 1.45
C MET A 379 11.12 -15.71 0.57
N GLY A 380 10.38 -16.26 -0.40
CA GLY A 380 10.82 -17.40 -1.22
C GLY A 380 10.87 -18.73 -0.47
N THR A 381 10.19 -18.80 0.67
CA THR A 381 10.16 -19.96 1.58
C THR A 381 8.75 -20.58 1.61
N LYS A 382 8.61 -21.76 2.22
CA LYS A 382 7.29 -22.35 2.49
C LYS A 382 6.97 -22.25 3.97
N MET A 383 5.73 -21.96 4.32
CA MET A 383 5.28 -22.01 5.71
C MET A 383 5.43 -23.44 6.23
N ALA A 384 6.21 -23.58 7.29
CA ALA A 384 6.54 -24.85 7.94
C ALA A 384 5.63 -25.10 9.14
N GLU A 385 5.45 -24.06 9.95
CA GLU A 385 4.69 -24.11 11.20
C GLU A 385 4.14 -22.71 11.50
N GLN A 386 3.03 -22.65 12.22
CA GLN A 386 2.47 -21.40 12.70
C GLN A 386 1.98 -21.53 14.13
N MET A 387 1.99 -20.42 14.86
CA MET A 387 1.36 -20.30 16.16
C MET A 387 0.54 -19.02 16.21
N CYS A 388 -0.68 -19.12 16.69
CA CYS A 388 -1.58 -17.99 16.85
C CYS A 388 -1.77 -17.70 18.34
N LEU A 389 -1.50 -16.47 18.75
CA LEU A 389 -1.73 -15.97 20.10
C LEU A 389 -2.80 -14.89 20.03
N VAL A 390 -3.93 -15.12 20.71
CA VAL A 390 -5.00 -14.13 20.81
C VAL A 390 -4.64 -13.14 21.93
N GLU A 391 -4.37 -11.89 21.57
CA GLU A 391 -4.26 -10.76 22.50
C GLU A 391 -5.62 -10.02 22.58
N SER A 392 -5.76 -9.09 23.53
CA SER A 392 -7.04 -8.45 23.88
C SER A 392 -7.78 -7.81 22.68
N ASP A 393 -7.04 -7.28 21.71
CA ASP A 393 -7.52 -6.49 20.57
C ASP A 393 -6.84 -6.89 19.24
N SER A 394 -5.97 -7.89 19.27
CA SER A 394 -5.19 -8.31 18.10
C SER A 394 -4.83 -9.80 18.16
N LEU A 395 -4.52 -10.36 17.00
CA LEU A 395 -3.89 -11.68 16.88
C LEU A 395 -2.41 -11.49 16.62
N LEU A 396 -1.59 -12.13 17.44
CA LEU A 396 -0.17 -12.27 17.22
C LEU A 396 0.10 -13.61 16.55
N CYS A 397 0.39 -13.56 15.26
CA CYS A 397 0.73 -14.71 14.43
C CYS A 397 2.25 -14.87 14.37
N LYS A 398 2.75 -16.03 14.78
CA LYS A 398 4.16 -16.40 14.69
C LYS A 398 4.33 -17.48 13.63
N CYS A 399 5.08 -17.19 12.58
CA CYS A 399 5.28 -18.06 11.43
C CYS A 399 6.71 -18.62 11.41
N CYS A 400 6.85 -19.90 11.12
CA CYS A 400 8.12 -20.54 10.80
C CYS A 400 8.17 -20.82 9.31
N CYS A 401 9.15 -20.24 8.63
CA CYS A 401 9.30 -20.29 7.19
C CYS A 401 10.49 -21.17 6.80
N LYS A 402 10.24 -22.31 6.17
CA LYS A 402 11.27 -23.27 5.75
C LYS A 402 11.84 -22.90 4.38
N ASN A 403 13.16 -22.78 4.32
CA ASN A 403 13.87 -22.57 3.06
C ASN A 403 13.69 -23.80 2.14
N ASN A 404 13.33 -23.55 0.87
CA ASN A 404 13.21 -24.60 -0.13
C ASN A 404 14.57 -25.08 -0.67
N SER A 405 15.69 -24.55 -0.17
CA SER A 405 17.00 -24.97 -0.64
C SER A 405 17.26 -26.40 -0.15
N PRO A 406 17.50 -27.37 -1.05
CA PRO A 406 17.84 -28.73 -0.64
C PRO A 406 19.07 -28.66 0.26
N THR A 407 18.93 -29.14 1.49
CA THR A 407 20.03 -29.23 2.44
C THR A 407 21.19 -29.91 1.73
N PRO A 408 22.36 -29.26 1.58
CA PRO A 408 23.52 -29.93 1.00
C PRO A 408 23.81 -31.17 1.86
N PRO A 409 24.15 -32.32 1.23
CA PRO A 409 24.43 -33.55 1.97
C PRO A 409 25.50 -33.25 3.03
N PRO A 410 25.41 -33.87 4.22
CA PRO A 410 26.37 -33.64 5.30
C PRO A 410 27.78 -33.86 4.75
N SER A 411 28.55 -32.77 4.66
CA SER A 411 29.95 -32.86 4.22
C SER A 411 30.67 -33.79 5.18
N ALA A 412 31.23 -34.87 4.62
CA ALA A 412 32.04 -35.81 5.37
C ALA A 412 33.13 -35.05 6.14
N HIS A 413 33.29 -35.41 7.42
CA HIS A 413 34.33 -34.91 8.30
C HIS A 413 35.69 -34.83 7.58
N PRO A 414 36.42 -33.70 7.65
CA PRO A 414 37.83 -33.71 7.25
C PRO A 414 38.63 -34.56 8.25
N PRO A 415 39.62 -35.34 7.79
CA PRO A 415 40.48 -36.13 8.66
C PRO A 415 41.37 -35.21 9.53
N PRO A 416 41.96 -35.74 10.62
CA PRO A 416 42.67 -34.95 11.62
C PRO A 416 43.86 -34.22 10.99
N GLN A 417 43.94 -32.91 11.21
CA GLN A 417 45.07 -32.09 10.79
C GLN A 417 46.34 -32.47 11.56
N SER A 418 47.36 -32.89 10.81
CA SER A 418 48.73 -32.99 11.28
C SER A 418 49.34 -31.60 11.53
N ALA A 419 50.33 -31.59 12.43
CA ALA A 419 51.01 -30.48 13.11
C ALA A 419 51.30 -29.17 12.33
N PRO A 420 51.45 -28.02 13.04
CA PRO A 420 51.67 -26.71 12.42
C PRO A 420 53.12 -26.49 11.98
N SER A 421 53.29 -25.99 10.77
CA SER A 421 54.56 -25.44 10.24
C SER A 421 54.78 -23.99 10.71
N PRO A 422 56.05 -23.55 10.84
CA PRO A 422 56.41 -22.25 11.41
C PRO A 422 56.10 -21.05 10.47
N PRO A 423 55.95 -19.84 11.02
CA PRO A 423 55.52 -18.66 10.26
C PRO A 423 56.66 -18.09 9.39
N PRO A 424 56.34 -17.54 8.19
CA PRO A 424 57.30 -16.83 7.37
C PRO A 424 57.55 -15.39 7.87
N PRO A 425 58.70 -14.79 7.54
CA PRO A 425 59.13 -13.51 8.09
C PRO A 425 58.41 -12.31 7.46
N ASN A 426 58.22 -11.34 8.35
CA ASN A 426 57.64 -10.01 8.20
C ASN A 426 58.04 -9.30 6.89
N SER A 427 57.06 -9.04 6.02
CA SER A 427 57.23 -8.20 4.83
C SER A 427 56.64 -6.81 5.10
N GLN A 428 57.53 -5.81 5.13
CA GLN A 428 57.20 -4.41 5.31
C GLN A 428 56.28 -3.92 4.17
N ILE A 429 55.13 -3.36 4.55
CA ILE A 429 54.17 -2.75 3.64
C ILE A 429 54.72 -1.37 3.25
N LEU A 430 55.32 -1.29 2.06
CA LEU A 430 55.66 -0.04 1.40
C LEU A 430 54.39 0.49 0.70
N SER A 431 53.72 1.44 1.33
CA SER A 431 52.52 2.10 0.78
C SER A 431 52.90 3.00 -0.40
N CYS A 432 52.50 2.64 -1.62
CA CYS A 432 52.51 3.54 -2.77
C CYS A 432 51.23 4.40 -2.76
N PRO A 433 51.31 5.73 -2.92
CA PRO A 433 50.13 6.56 -3.13
C PRO A 433 49.54 6.27 -4.52
N ALA A 434 48.31 5.77 -4.56
CA ALA A 434 47.58 5.56 -5.81
C ALA A 434 47.06 6.93 -6.32
N GLU A 435 47.72 7.48 -7.33
CA GLU A 435 47.24 8.67 -8.03
C GLU A 435 46.25 8.22 -9.13
N MET A 436 44.96 8.49 -8.94
CA MET A 436 43.92 8.12 -9.90
C MET A 436 43.65 9.32 -10.82
N THR A 437 44.04 9.21 -12.10
CA THR A 437 43.69 10.22 -13.12
C THR A 437 42.44 9.76 -13.86
N ILE A 438 41.40 10.61 -13.90
CA ILE A 438 40.16 10.34 -14.66
C ILE A 438 40.14 11.27 -15.88
N LEU A 439 39.98 10.69 -17.07
CA LEU A 439 39.79 11.41 -18.33
C LEU A 439 38.32 11.29 -18.74
N ILE A 440 37.61 12.42 -18.82
CA ILE A 440 36.22 12.47 -19.25
C ILE A 440 36.18 13.26 -20.56
N SER A 441 35.72 12.64 -21.65
CA SER A 441 35.58 13.28 -22.96
C SER A 441 34.09 13.32 -23.32
N THR A 442 33.48 14.50 -23.26
CA THR A 442 32.03 14.67 -23.47
C THR A 442 31.65 15.11 -24.87
N ILE A 443 32.60 15.50 -25.74
CA ILE A 443 32.30 16.00 -27.10
C ILE A 443 33.38 15.55 -28.11
N PRO A 444 33.02 15.08 -29.32
CA PRO A 444 33.99 14.77 -30.37
C PRO A 444 34.72 16.04 -30.85
N GLY A 445 36.05 16.06 -30.74
CA GLY A 445 36.90 17.16 -31.23
C GLY A 445 37.48 18.09 -30.17
N GLN A 446 37.29 17.80 -28.87
CA GLN A 446 37.91 18.56 -27.78
C GLN A 446 38.95 17.71 -27.05
N GLU A 447 40.10 18.31 -26.67
CA GLU A 447 41.10 17.63 -25.85
C GLU A 447 40.54 17.33 -24.44
N PRO A 448 40.74 16.12 -23.89
CA PRO A 448 40.22 15.76 -22.58
C PRO A 448 40.80 16.61 -21.44
N CYS A 449 39.95 17.08 -20.53
CA CYS A 449 40.39 17.74 -19.30
C CYS A 449 40.97 16.72 -18.31
N LYS A 450 42.16 17.01 -17.75
CA LYS A 450 42.81 16.20 -16.71
C LYS A 450 42.45 16.74 -15.33
N TYR A 451 41.88 15.90 -14.48
CA TYR A 451 41.59 16.23 -13.08
C TYR A 451 42.43 15.38 -12.14
N THR A 452 43.11 16.02 -11.19
CA THR A 452 43.87 15.37 -10.11
C THR A 452 43.12 15.56 -8.80
N LEU A 453 42.72 14.47 -8.15
CA LEU A 453 42.05 14.52 -6.85
C LEU A 453 43.12 14.50 -5.74
N SER A 454 43.27 15.61 -5.02
CA SER A 454 44.16 15.68 -3.86
C SER A 454 43.58 14.89 -2.67
N PRO A 455 44.41 14.12 -1.94
CA PRO A 455 43.96 13.38 -0.76
C PRO A 455 43.51 14.35 0.35
N SER A 456 42.36 14.08 0.96
CA SER A 456 41.83 14.86 2.09
C SER A 456 42.74 14.74 3.32
N PRO A 457 42.98 15.82 4.07
CA PRO A 457 43.76 15.75 5.31
C PRO A 457 43.05 14.89 6.38
N PRO A 458 43.80 14.18 7.24
CA PRO A 458 43.22 13.32 8.27
C PRO A 458 42.50 14.14 9.38
N PRO A 459 41.47 13.56 10.03
CA PRO A 459 40.68 14.24 11.04
C PRO A 459 41.48 14.41 12.34
N TYR A 460 41.48 15.63 12.88
CA TYR A 460 42.09 15.97 14.16
C TYR A 460 41.37 15.29 15.33
N HIS A 461 42.13 14.63 16.21
CA HIS A 461 41.70 14.21 17.53
C HIS A 461 41.55 15.44 18.44
N TYR A 462 40.35 15.71 18.94
CA TYR A 462 40.13 16.68 20.01
C TYR A 462 40.40 16.01 21.37
N LEU A 463 41.43 16.47 22.07
CA LEU A 463 41.69 16.18 23.48
C LEU A 463 40.80 17.08 24.34
N SER A 464 39.90 16.49 25.11
CA SER A 464 39.20 17.19 26.19
C SER A 464 40.16 17.41 27.37
N GLN A 465 40.44 18.67 27.69
CA GLN A 465 40.83 19.11 29.03
C GLN A 465 39.82 20.17 29.48
N ILE A 466 39.03 19.80 30.50
CA ILE A 466 38.76 20.45 31.80
C ILE A 466 37.47 19.83 32.34
#